data_AF-A0A7C8QE55-F1
#
_entry.id   AF-A0A7C8QE55-F1
#
_cell.length_a   1.000
_cell.length_b   1.000
_cell.length_c   1.000
_cell.angle_alpha   90.00
_cell.angle_beta   90.00
_cell.angle_gamma   90.00
#
_symmetry.space_group_name_H-M   'P 1'
#
loop_
_entity.id
_entity.type
_entity.pdbx_description
1 polymer ?
#
loop_
_entity_poly.entity_id
_entity_poly.type
_entity_poly.pdbx_seq_one_letter_code
_entity_poly.pdbx_strand_id
1 'polypeptide(L)'
;MKIPFFKKLKNVKVTANLNANDSDSDSTSAGGSISENIPSGRRRSSSGPHRLVIGIDFGTTHSGVSYALIYPGGNPENVKVKQVNWLSMIGDATPNLGGKIPSIIGMEKTNDKSNVYWGFQKIPNGCDVFQWMKILLEPFDTSGYQDSPHVQTTKDFLDKHGLTAVELVSKYLRLIWNAAKVEIDACEPQIFETAGIEKTVVLSVPAGWSEKATQNTYAAAAAAFRGQGIDYKKNLKLINEPAAAAIHVLTQEKKDRPDFIKREDCVIVCDAGGGTVDVVTFQVTNMNPHLVLEEKVAPKGGLCGSIYLDKAFEPVLSSMIGQRKPRNGDPLVDDLENARDVVTKQFNREVKTQFGGEHSKSRVFTTSFYPAIKDPQNTEIEVSELRFTL
;
A
#
# COMPACT_ATOMS: atom_id res chain seq x y z
N MET A 1 -5.95 14.94 25.41
CA MET A 1 -4.83 15.61 24.71
C MET A 1 -4.69 14.95 23.33
N LYS A 2 -5.08 15.61 22.23
CA LYS A 2 -5.00 15.00 20.88
C LYS A 2 -3.57 15.12 20.34
N ILE A 3 -2.93 14.01 20.00
CA ILE A 3 -1.56 13.95 19.43
C ILE A 3 -1.49 14.83 18.16
N PRO A 4 -0.40 15.62 17.95
CA PRO A 4 -0.25 16.50 16.78
C PRO A 4 -0.53 15.82 15.44
N PHE A 5 -0.15 14.55 15.29
CA PHE A 5 -0.42 13.75 14.09
C PHE A 5 -1.91 13.69 13.74
N PHE A 6 -2.81 13.65 14.73
CA PHE A 6 -4.27 13.61 14.56
C PHE A 6 -4.95 14.98 14.63
N LYS A 7 -4.21 16.07 14.83
CA LYS A 7 -4.77 17.42 14.69
C LYS A 7 -4.97 17.74 13.21
N LYS A 8 -6.14 18.28 12.84
CA LYS A 8 -6.35 18.89 11.51
C LYS A 8 -5.33 20.02 11.34
N LEU A 9 -4.37 19.87 10.43
CA LEU A 9 -3.53 20.97 10.00
C LEU A 9 -4.42 22.02 9.33
N LYS A 10 -4.50 23.23 9.92
CA LYS A 10 -5.09 24.38 9.25
C LYS A 10 -4.16 24.78 8.11
N ASN A 11 -4.74 25.05 6.93
CA ASN A 11 -4.03 25.43 5.71
C ASN A 11 -2.90 26.43 5.98
N VAL A 12 -1.66 26.02 5.71
CA VAL A 12 -0.53 26.94 5.63
C VAL A 12 -0.66 27.68 4.31
N LYS A 13 -0.97 28.98 4.35
CA LYS A 13 -0.85 29.87 3.21
C LYS A 13 0.63 29.93 2.81
N VAL A 14 0.96 29.44 1.63
CA VAL A 14 2.25 29.74 0.99
C VAL A 14 2.12 31.13 0.37
N THR A 15 2.64 32.14 1.05
CA THR A 15 2.88 33.46 0.47
C THR A 15 4.15 33.38 -0.37
N ALA A 16 4.00 33.42 -1.69
CA ALA A 16 5.10 33.67 -2.61
C ALA A 16 5.36 35.19 -2.64
N ASN A 17 6.50 35.61 -2.08
CA ASN A 17 7.08 36.92 -2.36
C ASN A 17 7.76 36.84 -3.73
N LEU A 18 7.24 37.59 -4.70
CA LEU A 18 7.96 37.93 -5.92
C LEU A 18 8.21 39.43 -5.88
N ASN A 19 9.45 39.81 -5.59
CA ASN A 19 9.99 41.12 -5.94
C ASN A 19 10.27 41.11 -7.44
N ALA A 20 9.69 42.06 -8.17
CA ALA A 20 10.17 42.47 -9.48
C ALA A 20 10.11 44.00 -9.55
N ASN A 21 11.26 44.57 -9.86
CA ASN A 21 11.53 46.00 -9.96
C ASN A 21 10.74 46.65 -11.11
N ASP A 22 10.33 47.89 -10.86
CA ASP A 22 9.94 48.89 -11.84
C ASP A 22 11.08 49.27 -12.78
N SER A 23 10.74 49.51 -14.05
CA SER A 23 11.20 50.68 -14.82
C SER A 23 10.47 50.75 -16.16
N ASP A 24 9.78 51.89 -16.38
CA ASP A 24 9.73 52.75 -17.58
C ASP A 24 9.45 52.12 -18.97
N SER A 25 8.73 52.74 -19.92
CA SER A 25 7.94 53.96 -20.01
C SER A 25 7.30 53.97 -21.42
N ASP A 26 6.21 54.73 -21.52
CA ASP A 26 5.81 55.55 -22.66
C ASP A 26 5.05 55.06 -23.90
N SER A 27 3.93 55.78 -24.09
CA SER A 27 3.40 56.35 -25.34
C SER A 27 2.28 55.67 -26.12
N THR A 28 1.33 56.54 -26.45
CA THR A 28 0.00 56.47 -27.07
C THR A 28 0.01 56.22 -28.58
N SER A 29 -1.05 55.60 -29.13
CA SER A 29 -1.96 56.23 -30.13
C SER A 29 -2.99 55.24 -30.71
N ALA A 30 -4.09 55.83 -31.18
CA ALA A 30 -5.33 55.20 -31.62
C ALA A 30 -5.31 54.72 -33.08
N GLY A 31 -6.23 53.82 -33.44
CA GLY A 31 -6.61 53.53 -34.82
C GLY A 31 -7.45 52.27 -34.95
N GLY A 32 -8.76 52.41 -35.15
CA GLY A 32 -9.65 51.28 -35.46
C GLY A 32 -9.55 50.83 -36.91
N SER A 33 -9.92 49.58 -37.20
CA SER A 33 -10.99 49.24 -38.15
C SER A 33 -11.01 47.73 -38.52
N ILE A 34 -12.21 47.30 -38.86
CA ILE A 34 -12.64 46.16 -39.70
C ILE A 34 -12.60 44.74 -39.10
N SER A 35 -13.84 44.27 -38.89
CA SER A 35 -14.26 42.90 -38.63
C SER A 35 -14.05 41.99 -39.84
N GLU A 36 -13.38 40.86 -39.65
CA GLU A 36 -13.53 39.69 -40.50
C GLU A 36 -13.98 38.49 -39.66
N ASN A 37 -15.18 38.00 -39.98
CA ASN A 37 -15.77 36.78 -39.44
C ASN A 37 -15.03 35.56 -40.01
N ILE A 38 -14.12 34.98 -39.25
CA ILE A 38 -13.58 33.63 -39.49
C ILE A 38 -14.42 32.64 -38.67
N PRO A 39 -15.00 31.57 -39.25
CA PRO A 39 -15.67 30.54 -38.47
C PRO A 39 -14.63 29.76 -37.66
N SER A 40 -14.47 30.12 -36.39
CA SER A 40 -13.63 29.42 -35.41
C SER A 40 -14.34 28.15 -34.91
N GLY A 41 -14.44 27.17 -35.80
CA GLY A 41 -15.08 25.88 -35.54
C GLY A 41 -14.13 24.69 -35.50
N ARG A 42 -12.82 24.86 -35.29
CA ARG A 42 -11.94 23.74 -34.94
C ARG A 42 -11.90 23.60 -33.43
N ARG A 43 -12.78 22.74 -32.88
CA ARG A 43 -12.53 22.10 -31.59
C ARG A 43 -11.11 21.55 -31.65
N ARG A 44 -10.17 22.17 -30.94
CA ARG A 44 -8.88 21.54 -30.61
C ARG A 44 -9.26 20.22 -29.92
N SER A 45 -9.13 19.10 -30.62
CA SER A 45 -9.07 17.81 -29.95
C SER A 45 -7.91 17.93 -28.97
N SER A 46 -8.19 17.95 -27.67
CA SER A 46 -7.14 17.91 -26.67
C SER A 46 -6.36 16.62 -26.91
N SER A 47 -5.14 16.73 -27.43
CA SER A 47 -4.27 15.59 -27.71
C SER A 47 -3.73 14.95 -26.43
N GLY A 48 -3.88 15.63 -25.28
CA GLY A 48 -3.50 15.12 -23.97
C GLY A 48 -4.53 14.15 -23.36
N PRO A 49 -4.12 13.43 -22.30
CA PRO A 49 -5.04 12.60 -21.54
C PRO A 49 -6.13 13.46 -20.89
N HIS A 50 -7.33 12.91 -20.77
CA HIS A 50 -8.44 13.57 -20.07
C HIS A 50 -8.66 13.00 -18.66
N ARG A 51 -8.07 11.83 -18.36
CA ARG A 51 -8.18 11.18 -17.07
C ARG A 51 -6.87 10.49 -16.66
N LEU A 52 -6.48 10.69 -15.41
CA LEU A 52 -5.45 9.93 -14.70
C LEU A 52 -6.17 8.98 -13.75
N VAL A 53 -5.98 7.67 -13.94
CA VAL A 53 -6.50 6.63 -13.05
C VAL A 53 -5.35 6.09 -12.21
N ILE A 54 -5.53 6.04 -10.90
CA ILE A 54 -4.54 5.56 -9.93
C ILE A 54 -5.14 4.36 -9.19
N GLY A 55 -4.56 3.19 -9.39
CA GLY A 55 -4.90 1.98 -8.66
C GLY A 55 -4.03 1.85 -7.42
N ILE A 56 -4.65 1.67 -6.25
CA ILE A 56 -3.95 1.44 -4.98
C ILE A 56 -4.35 0.07 -4.46
N ASP A 57 -3.37 -0.80 -4.29
CA ASP A 57 -3.49 -2.01 -3.50
C ASP A 57 -3.05 -1.70 -2.08
N PHE A 58 -3.99 -1.51 -1.16
CA PHE A 58 -3.68 -1.33 0.26
C PHE A 58 -3.72 -2.69 0.94
N GLY A 59 -2.62 -3.44 0.90
CA GLY A 59 -2.50 -4.73 1.58
C GLY A 59 -2.17 -4.64 3.07
N THR A 60 -2.34 -5.75 3.78
CA THR A 60 -2.04 -5.85 5.23
C THR A 60 -0.54 -5.68 5.54
N THR A 61 0.31 -6.30 4.72
CA THR A 61 1.77 -6.34 4.91
C THR A 61 2.49 -5.37 4.00
N HIS A 62 2.03 -5.25 2.76
CA HIS A 62 2.62 -4.42 1.72
C HIS A 62 1.50 -3.78 0.91
N SER A 63 1.78 -2.60 0.36
CA SER A 63 0.89 -1.88 -0.54
C SER A 63 1.58 -1.64 -1.88
N GLY A 64 0.79 -1.47 -2.94
CA GLY A 64 1.28 -1.18 -4.27
C GLY A 64 0.48 -0.04 -4.91
N VAL A 65 1.10 0.69 -5.82
CA VAL A 65 0.41 1.71 -6.62
C VAL A 65 0.71 1.50 -8.09
N SER A 66 -0.32 1.65 -8.91
CA SER A 66 -0.22 1.69 -10.36
C SER A 66 -1.02 2.87 -10.89
N TYR A 67 -0.74 3.29 -12.12
CA TYR A 67 -1.49 4.36 -12.76
C TYR A 67 -1.60 4.15 -14.27
N ALA A 68 -2.59 4.81 -14.86
CA ALA A 68 -2.79 4.83 -16.30
C ALA A 68 -3.33 6.19 -16.75
N LEU A 69 -2.90 6.61 -17.93
CA LEU A 69 -3.39 7.81 -18.62
C LEU A 69 -4.42 7.40 -19.67
N ILE A 70 -5.61 8.00 -19.60
CA ILE A 70 -6.69 7.71 -20.53
C ILE A 70 -6.82 8.87 -21.52
N TYR A 71 -6.67 8.53 -22.80
CA TYR A 71 -6.76 9.48 -23.91
C TYR A 71 -8.17 9.43 -24.54
N PRO A 72 -8.73 10.58 -24.95
CA PRO A 72 -10.01 10.61 -25.66
C PRO A 72 -9.99 9.69 -26.89
N GLY A 73 -11.00 8.83 -27.04
CA GLY A 73 -11.12 7.91 -28.17
C GLY A 73 -10.14 6.72 -28.16
N GLY A 74 -9.31 6.57 -27.13
CA GLY A 74 -8.43 5.41 -26.98
C GLY A 74 -9.21 4.12 -26.69
N ASN A 75 -8.75 2.99 -27.24
CA ASN A 75 -9.29 1.67 -26.90
C ASN A 75 -8.92 1.33 -25.44
N PRO A 76 -9.89 1.06 -24.55
CA PRO A 76 -9.63 0.64 -23.17
C PRO A 76 -8.71 -0.59 -23.03
N GLU A 77 -8.72 -1.51 -23.99
CA GLU A 77 -7.88 -2.72 -23.97
C GLU A 77 -6.38 -2.42 -24.20
N ASN A 78 -6.09 -1.28 -24.82
CA ASN A 78 -4.73 -0.83 -25.12
C ASN A 78 -4.15 0.11 -24.06
N VAL A 79 -4.90 0.36 -22.98
CA VAL A 79 -4.42 1.20 -21.88
C VAL A 79 -3.19 0.56 -21.24
N LYS A 80 -2.09 1.33 -21.21
CA LYS A 80 -0.84 0.91 -20.56
C LYS A 80 -0.90 1.28 -19.08
N VAL A 81 -0.96 0.26 -18.22
CA VAL A 81 -0.83 0.42 -16.77
C VAL A 81 0.65 0.45 -16.40
N LYS A 82 1.06 1.45 -15.64
CA LYS A 82 2.43 1.63 -15.14
C LYS A 82 2.46 1.41 -13.63
N GLN A 83 3.46 0.68 -13.15
CA GLN A 83 3.67 0.46 -11.72
C GLN A 83 4.54 1.57 -11.12
N VAL A 84 4.21 2.01 -9.91
CA VAL A 84 5.06 2.87 -9.08
C VAL A 84 6.11 1.99 -8.38
N ASN A 85 7.39 2.35 -8.52
CA ASN A 85 8.50 1.51 -8.09
C ASN A 85 9.16 1.94 -6.78
N TRP A 86 8.66 3.01 -6.16
CA TRP A 86 9.12 3.54 -4.88
C TRP A 86 10.59 4.01 -4.89
N LEU A 87 11.10 4.44 -6.05
CA LEU A 87 12.50 4.86 -6.22
C LEU A 87 12.89 6.04 -5.33
N SER A 88 11.92 6.90 -4.99
CA SER A 88 12.16 8.04 -4.09
C SER A 88 12.30 7.63 -2.61
N MET A 89 11.87 6.42 -2.27
CA MET A 89 11.82 5.90 -0.90
C MET A 89 12.91 4.86 -0.64
N ILE A 90 13.39 4.22 -1.70
CA ILE A 90 14.47 3.25 -1.70
C ILE A 90 15.78 4.03 -1.83
N GLY A 91 16.58 4.08 -0.76
CA GLY A 91 17.99 4.50 -0.88
C GLY A 91 18.80 3.47 -1.69
N ASP A 92 20.12 3.62 -1.78
CA ASP A 92 20.99 2.82 -2.66
C ASP A 92 21.05 1.30 -2.39
N ALA A 93 20.34 0.77 -1.38
CA ALA A 93 20.62 -0.56 -0.80
C ALA A 93 19.43 -1.52 -0.64
N THR A 94 18.20 -1.19 -1.03
CA THR A 94 17.07 -2.14 -0.86
C THR A 94 16.68 -2.84 -2.17
N PRO A 95 16.56 -4.18 -2.18
CA PRO A 95 16.09 -4.91 -3.35
C PRO A 95 14.68 -4.46 -3.72
N ASN A 96 14.46 -4.24 -5.02
CA ASN A 96 13.18 -3.89 -5.61
C ASN A 96 12.13 -4.96 -5.20
N LEU A 97 11.23 -4.62 -4.27
CA LEU A 97 10.14 -5.50 -3.80
C LEU A 97 9.03 -5.68 -4.85
N GLY A 98 9.37 -5.67 -6.15
CA GLY A 98 8.40 -5.75 -7.25
C GLY A 98 7.38 -4.63 -7.21
N GLY A 99 7.82 -3.39 -6.93
CA GLY A 99 6.96 -2.20 -6.85
C GLY A 99 5.96 -2.18 -5.69
N LYS A 100 6.27 -2.87 -4.58
CA LYS A 100 5.51 -2.82 -3.33
C LYS A 100 6.28 -2.08 -2.23
N ILE A 101 5.54 -1.45 -1.31
CA ILE A 101 6.07 -0.74 -0.15
C ILE A 101 5.47 -1.31 1.15
N PRO A 102 6.23 -1.49 2.24
CA PRO A 102 5.68 -2.01 3.49
C PRO A 102 4.52 -1.18 4.07
N SER A 103 3.52 -1.87 4.62
CA SER A 103 2.34 -1.27 5.27
C SER A 103 2.58 -1.04 6.75
N ILE A 104 3.52 -0.13 7.04
CA ILE A 104 4.01 0.20 8.37
C ILE A 104 4.09 1.71 8.58
N ILE A 105 3.77 2.17 9.80
CA ILE A 105 4.01 3.53 10.28
C ILE A 105 4.74 3.46 11.61
N GLY A 106 5.79 4.26 11.79
CA GLY A 106 6.45 4.55 13.06
C GLY A 106 6.25 6.01 13.45
N MET A 107 5.97 6.27 14.73
CA MET A 107 5.79 7.62 15.26
C MET A 107 6.64 7.84 16.52
N GLU A 108 7.33 8.97 16.60
CA GLU A 108 7.99 9.37 17.84
C GLU A 108 6.97 9.70 18.94
N LYS A 109 7.31 9.36 20.19
CA LYS A 109 6.47 9.56 21.39
C LYS A 109 6.38 11.02 21.87
N THR A 110 6.72 12.01 21.04
CA THR A 110 6.84 13.43 21.46
C THR A 110 5.56 14.24 21.22
N ASN A 111 5.31 15.22 22.08
CA ASN A 111 4.00 15.89 22.20
C ASN A 111 3.73 17.02 21.20
N ASP A 112 4.73 17.54 20.47
CA ASP A 112 4.52 18.75 19.65
C ASP A 112 4.88 18.65 18.15
N LYS A 113 5.84 17.80 17.74
CA LYS A 113 6.17 17.53 16.34
C LYS A 113 6.79 16.13 16.16
N SER A 114 6.00 15.09 16.39
CA SER A 114 6.45 13.71 16.21
C SER A 114 6.85 13.46 14.75
N ASN A 115 8.10 13.08 14.50
CA ASN A 115 8.50 12.58 13.19
C ASN A 115 7.71 11.30 12.85
N VAL A 116 7.40 11.14 11.57
CA VAL A 116 6.66 10.00 11.03
C VAL A 116 7.58 9.25 10.08
N TYR A 117 7.78 7.96 10.35
CA TYR A 117 8.55 7.03 9.54
C TYR A 117 7.56 6.03 8.93
N TRP A 118 7.77 5.61 7.69
CA TRP A 118 6.87 4.65 7.05
C TRP A 118 7.53 3.91 5.89
N GLY A 119 6.90 2.83 5.43
CA GLY A 119 7.39 2.07 4.28
C GLY A 119 8.80 1.54 4.50
N PHE A 120 9.75 1.96 3.65
CA PHE A 120 11.15 1.53 3.71
C PHE A 120 12.01 2.28 4.74
N GLN A 121 11.49 3.36 5.32
CA GLN A 121 12.27 4.18 6.24
C GLN A 121 12.61 3.40 7.50
N LYS A 122 13.87 3.51 7.95
CA LYS A 122 14.30 2.95 9.24
C LYS A 122 13.54 3.66 10.35
N ILE A 123 12.75 2.89 11.11
CA ILE A 123 12.01 3.39 12.27
C ILE A 123 12.97 3.38 13.48
N PRO A 124 13.24 4.52 14.12
CA PRO A 124 14.08 4.58 15.31
C PRO A 124 13.51 3.80 16.50
N ASN A 125 14.41 3.30 17.35
CA ASN A 125 14.04 2.67 18.62
C ASN A 125 13.21 3.63 19.49
N GLY A 126 12.19 3.10 20.15
CA GLY A 126 11.32 3.86 21.05
C GLY A 126 10.11 4.52 20.36
N CYS A 127 10.01 4.47 19.02
CA CYS A 127 8.80 4.86 18.31
C CYS A 127 7.63 3.91 18.61
N ASP A 128 6.40 4.43 18.56
CA ASP A 128 5.20 3.61 18.44
C ASP A 128 5.08 3.12 17.00
N VAL A 129 4.95 1.80 16.82
CA VAL A 129 4.97 1.15 15.50
C VAL A 129 3.62 0.50 15.22
N PHE A 130 3.06 0.81 14.06
CA PHE A 130 1.75 0.37 13.61
C PHE A 130 1.90 -0.50 12.37
N GLN A 131 1.49 -1.76 12.51
CA GLN A 131 1.47 -2.76 11.45
C GLN A 131 0.12 -3.45 11.45
N TRP A 132 -0.25 -4.02 10.29
CA TRP A 132 -1.52 -4.74 10.10
C TRP A 132 -2.76 -3.88 10.40
N MET A 133 -2.62 -2.56 10.30
CA MET A 133 -3.68 -1.58 10.53
C MET A 133 -4.90 -1.76 9.61
N LYS A 134 -4.73 -2.36 8.43
CA LYS A 134 -5.82 -2.72 7.51
C LYS A 134 -6.86 -3.62 8.17
N ILE A 135 -6.38 -4.59 8.95
CA ILE A 135 -7.21 -5.61 9.59
C ILE A 135 -8.17 -4.96 10.61
N LEU A 136 -7.74 -3.87 11.27
CA LEU A 136 -8.56 -3.14 12.24
C LEU A 136 -9.75 -2.38 11.61
N LEU A 137 -9.87 -2.38 10.27
CA LEU A 137 -11.06 -1.85 9.60
C LEU A 137 -12.23 -2.84 9.64
N GLU A 138 -11.98 -4.13 9.90
CA GLU A 138 -12.99 -5.17 10.10
C GLU A 138 -13.37 -5.26 11.59
N PRO A 139 -14.61 -4.86 11.97
CA PRO A 139 -15.02 -4.83 13.37
C PRO A 139 -15.60 -6.14 13.90
N PHE A 140 -16.00 -7.10 13.06
CA PHE A 140 -16.81 -8.24 13.50
C PHE A 140 -15.99 -9.53 13.69
N ASP A 141 -15.24 -9.97 12.68
CA ASP A 141 -14.38 -11.15 12.81
C ASP A 141 -12.94 -10.73 13.10
N THR A 142 -12.62 -10.61 14.38
CA THR A 142 -11.26 -10.29 14.83
C THR A 142 -10.51 -11.49 15.39
N SER A 143 -11.20 -12.63 15.53
CA SER A 143 -10.78 -13.78 16.34
C SER A 143 -9.40 -14.33 15.96
N GLY A 144 -9.08 -14.37 14.66
CA GLY A 144 -7.80 -14.90 14.16
C GLY A 144 -6.56 -14.08 14.55
N TYR A 145 -6.72 -12.80 14.90
CA TYR A 145 -5.59 -11.88 15.09
C TYR A 145 -5.59 -11.11 16.42
N GLN A 146 -6.55 -11.36 17.31
CA GLN A 146 -6.59 -10.71 18.63
C GLN A 146 -5.30 -10.92 19.43
N ASP A 147 -4.69 -12.10 19.34
CA ASP A 147 -3.45 -12.39 20.07
C ASP A 147 -2.18 -11.81 19.40
N SER A 148 -2.30 -11.16 18.25
CA SER A 148 -1.12 -10.64 17.55
C SER A 148 -0.56 -9.42 18.29
N PRO A 149 0.73 -9.42 18.68
CA PRO A 149 1.36 -8.26 19.29
C PRO A 149 1.26 -6.99 18.44
N HIS A 150 1.35 -7.12 17.11
CA HIS A 150 1.21 -5.99 16.16
C HIS A 150 -0.17 -5.32 16.21
N VAL A 151 -1.24 -6.14 16.21
CA VAL A 151 -2.61 -5.65 16.27
C VAL A 151 -2.90 -5.07 17.65
N GLN A 152 -2.50 -5.77 18.71
CA GLN A 152 -2.73 -5.31 20.08
C GLN A 152 -2.03 -3.99 20.36
N THR A 153 -0.75 -3.85 19.97
CA THR A 153 -0.01 -2.58 20.08
C THR A 153 -0.74 -1.44 19.38
N THR A 154 -1.23 -1.68 18.17
CA THR A 154 -1.97 -0.66 17.41
C THR A 154 -3.29 -0.32 18.08
N LYS A 155 -4.05 -1.33 18.51
CA LYS A 155 -5.35 -1.16 19.17
C LYS A 155 -5.24 -0.42 20.49
N ASP A 156 -4.30 -0.81 21.36
CA ASP A 156 -4.06 -0.15 22.65
C ASP A 156 -3.70 1.32 22.48
N PHE A 157 -2.87 1.63 21.48
CA PHE A 157 -2.54 3.01 21.15
C PHE A 157 -3.76 3.80 20.69
N LEU A 158 -4.56 3.23 19.79
CA LEU A 158 -5.78 3.87 19.28
C LEU A 158 -6.76 4.16 20.43
N ASP A 159 -7.01 3.18 21.29
CA ASP A 159 -7.92 3.29 22.43
C ASP A 159 -7.42 4.33 23.45
N LYS A 160 -6.13 4.25 23.83
CA LYS A 160 -5.48 5.19 24.75
C LYS A 160 -5.60 6.65 24.29
N HIS A 161 -5.59 6.88 22.98
CA HIS A 161 -5.60 8.22 22.40
C HIS A 161 -6.95 8.64 21.82
N GLY A 162 -7.98 7.80 21.92
CA GLY A 162 -9.32 8.06 21.38
C GLY A 162 -9.35 8.21 19.87
N LEU A 163 -8.61 7.35 19.17
CA LEU A 163 -8.42 7.35 17.74
C LEU A 163 -9.04 6.10 17.12
N THR A 164 -9.39 6.20 15.84
CA THR A 164 -9.97 5.07 15.09
C THR A 164 -8.98 4.48 14.09
N ALA A 165 -9.18 3.20 13.73
CA ALA A 165 -8.44 2.56 12.65
C ALA A 165 -8.59 3.31 11.32
N VAL A 166 -9.78 3.87 11.06
CA VAL A 166 -10.06 4.72 9.90
C VAL A 166 -9.15 5.95 9.86
N GLU A 167 -8.93 6.61 11.00
CA GLU A 167 -8.03 7.77 11.07
C GLU A 167 -6.56 7.39 10.86
N LEU A 168 -6.11 6.25 11.40
CA LEU A 168 -4.75 5.76 11.18
C LEU A 168 -4.52 5.37 9.71
N VAL A 169 -5.42 4.58 9.13
CA VAL A 169 -5.36 4.16 7.72
C VAL A 169 -5.45 5.37 6.79
N SER A 170 -6.29 6.36 7.09
CA SER A 170 -6.35 7.60 6.30
C SER A 170 -5.01 8.32 6.23
N LYS A 171 -4.20 8.24 7.29
CA LYS A 171 -2.86 8.84 7.31
C LYS A 171 -1.89 8.01 6.49
N TYR A 172 -1.92 6.69 6.62
CA TYR A 172 -1.12 5.80 5.77
C TYR A 172 -1.41 6.04 4.28
N LEU A 173 -2.69 6.07 3.89
CA LEU A 173 -3.10 6.32 2.50
C LEU A 173 -2.69 7.71 2.01
N ARG A 174 -2.60 8.70 2.89
CA ARG A 174 -2.08 10.04 2.55
C ARG A 174 -0.57 10.03 2.31
N LEU A 175 0.19 9.25 3.09
CA LEU A 175 1.62 9.06 2.87
C LEU A 175 1.87 8.37 1.52
N ILE A 176 1.13 7.28 1.24
CA ILE A 176 1.13 6.58 -0.04
C ILE A 176 0.82 7.54 -1.19
N TRP A 177 -0.25 8.32 -1.07
CA TRP A 177 -0.64 9.29 -2.09
C TRP A 177 0.46 10.30 -2.40
N ASN A 178 1.04 10.91 -1.36
CA ASN A 178 2.05 11.95 -1.53
C ASN A 178 3.31 11.40 -2.21
N ALA A 179 3.79 10.23 -1.81
CA ALA A 179 4.96 9.61 -2.44
C ALA A 179 4.67 9.13 -3.86
N ALA A 180 3.52 8.48 -4.08
CA ALA A 180 3.11 8.07 -5.42
C ALA A 180 2.97 9.27 -6.36
N LYS A 181 2.47 10.42 -5.86
CA LYS A 181 2.39 11.66 -6.63
C LYS A 181 3.78 12.08 -7.13
N VAL A 182 4.80 12.08 -6.27
CA VAL A 182 6.18 12.44 -6.63
C VAL A 182 6.71 11.55 -7.75
N GLU A 183 6.50 10.24 -7.67
CA GLU A 183 7.02 9.31 -8.66
C GLU A 183 6.26 9.32 -9.98
N ILE A 184 4.94 9.45 -9.91
CA ILE A 184 4.11 9.62 -11.09
C ILE A 184 4.50 10.93 -11.80
N ASP A 185 4.68 12.03 -11.07
CA ASP A 185 5.10 13.31 -11.65
C ASP A 185 6.51 13.26 -12.26
N ALA A 186 7.43 12.49 -11.67
CA ALA A 186 8.74 12.26 -12.25
C ALA A 186 8.68 11.50 -13.61
N CYS A 187 7.68 10.65 -13.80
CA CYS A 187 7.45 9.92 -15.05
C CYS A 187 6.54 10.66 -16.03
N GLU A 188 5.60 11.45 -15.52
CA GLU A 188 4.57 12.19 -16.26
C GLU A 188 4.54 13.64 -15.74
N PRO A 189 5.47 14.50 -16.21
CA PRO A 189 5.65 15.83 -15.65
C PRO A 189 4.36 16.66 -15.66
N GLN A 190 4.05 17.28 -14.52
CA GLN A 190 2.92 18.20 -14.30
C GLN A 190 1.54 17.56 -14.49
N ILE A 191 1.44 16.23 -14.49
CA ILE A 191 0.17 15.54 -14.75
C ILE A 191 -0.90 15.89 -13.70
N PHE A 192 -0.50 16.16 -12.46
CA PHE A 192 -1.44 16.50 -11.39
C PHE A 192 -1.93 17.95 -11.46
N GLU A 193 -1.09 18.85 -11.96
CA GLU A 193 -1.34 20.28 -12.09
C GLU A 193 -2.04 20.62 -13.42
N THR A 194 -1.98 19.73 -14.41
CA THR A 194 -2.62 19.93 -15.72
C THR A 194 -4.14 20.09 -15.58
N ALA A 195 -4.64 21.25 -16.03
CA ALA A 195 -6.05 21.59 -15.98
C ALA A 195 -6.88 20.66 -16.89
N GLY A 196 -8.08 20.29 -16.45
CA GLY A 196 -9.00 19.45 -17.20
C GLY A 196 -8.75 17.94 -17.11
N ILE A 197 -7.66 17.50 -16.45
CA ILE A 197 -7.44 16.07 -16.18
C ILE A 197 -8.23 15.64 -14.96
N GLU A 198 -9.21 14.77 -15.17
CA GLU A 198 -9.94 14.10 -14.10
C GLU A 198 -9.04 13.08 -13.40
N LYS A 199 -9.03 13.11 -12.06
CA LYS A 199 -8.23 12.18 -11.25
C LYS A 199 -9.17 11.17 -10.62
N THR A 200 -8.98 9.89 -10.92
CA THR A 200 -9.76 8.77 -10.38
C THR A 200 -8.85 7.86 -9.57
N VAL A 201 -9.29 7.47 -8.38
CA VAL A 201 -8.61 6.50 -7.53
C VAL A 201 -9.47 5.25 -7.42
N VAL A 202 -8.85 4.10 -7.66
CA VAL A 202 -9.46 2.77 -7.46
C VAL A 202 -8.67 2.07 -6.37
N LEU A 203 -9.31 1.79 -5.23
CA LEU A 203 -8.68 1.13 -4.09
C LEU A 203 -9.18 -0.32 -4.01
N SER A 204 -8.26 -1.28 -3.89
CA SER A 204 -8.63 -2.68 -3.73
C SER A 204 -9.11 -2.99 -2.31
N VAL A 205 -10.00 -3.96 -2.19
CA VAL A 205 -10.52 -4.48 -0.93
C VAL A 205 -10.63 -6.01 -0.96
N PRO A 206 -10.43 -6.73 0.16
CA PRO A 206 -10.67 -8.16 0.21
C PRO A 206 -12.11 -8.51 -0.18
N ALA A 207 -12.31 -9.62 -0.90
CA ALA A 207 -13.66 -10.02 -1.31
C ALA A 207 -14.52 -10.48 -0.12
N GLY A 208 -13.91 -11.04 0.92
CA GLY A 208 -14.60 -11.44 2.15
C GLY A 208 -14.88 -10.32 3.15
N TRP A 209 -14.59 -9.05 2.82
CA TRP A 209 -14.81 -7.97 3.78
C TRP A 209 -16.28 -7.73 4.08
N SER A 210 -16.60 -7.46 5.35
CA SER A 210 -17.95 -7.02 5.71
C SER A 210 -18.28 -5.68 5.03
N GLU A 211 -19.58 -5.39 4.92
CA GLU A 211 -20.03 -4.09 4.44
C GLU A 211 -19.43 -2.95 5.28
N LYS A 212 -19.33 -3.16 6.60
CA LYS A 212 -18.77 -2.17 7.51
C LYS A 212 -17.28 -1.94 7.26
N ALA A 213 -16.51 -3.00 7.01
CA ALA A 213 -15.09 -2.87 6.67
C ALA A 213 -14.89 -2.15 5.33
N THR A 214 -15.71 -2.47 4.33
CA THR A 214 -15.74 -1.78 3.04
C THR A 214 -16.03 -0.28 3.22
N GLN A 215 -17.03 0.07 4.03
CA GLN A 215 -17.35 1.46 4.36
C GLN A 215 -16.22 2.17 5.11
N ASN A 216 -15.60 1.50 6.09
CA ASN A 216 -14.47 2.04 6.85
C ASN A 216 -13.27 2.35 5.94
N THR A 217 -12.99 1.47 4.98
CA THR A 217 -11.93 1.67 3.97
C THR A 217 -12.23 2.83 3.04
N TYR A 218 -13.47 2.91 2.53
CA TYR A 218 -13.91 4.05 1.75
C TYR A 218 -13.76 5.36 2.54
N ALA A 219 -14.16 5.38 3.81
CA ALA A 219 -14.06 6.54 4.68
C ALA A 219 -12.59 6.96 4.91
N ALA A 220 -11.69 6.00 5.13
CA ALA A 220 -10.26 6.26 5.31
C ALA A 220 -9.65 6.88 4.04
N ALA A 221 -9.95 6.31 2.88
CA ALA A 221 -9.50 6.78 1.57
C ALA A 221 -10.07 8.16 1.22
N ALA A 222 -11.37 8.36 1.40
CA ALA A 222 -12.03 9.66 1.17
C ALA A 222 -11.43 10.74 2.09
N ALA A 223 -11.12 10.41 3.34
CA ALA A 223 -10.43 11.32 4.24
C ALA A 223 -8.99 11.59 3.77
N ALA A 224 -8.26 10.58 3.29
CA ALA A 224 -6.87 10.69 2.82
C ALA A 224 -6.73 11.62 1.61
N PHE A 225 -7.61 11.46 0.62
CA PHE A 225 -7.54 12.18 -0.65
C PHE A 225 -8.33 13.51 -0.66
N ARG A 226 -8.98 13.86 0.46
CA ARG A 226 -9.63 15.16 0.61
C ARG A 226 -8.62 16.29 0.38
N GLY A 227 -8.98 17.22 -0.51
CA GLY A 227 -8.14 18.37 -0.87
C GLY A 227 -7.07 18.06 -1.92
N GLN A 228 -7.03 16.85 -2.49
CA GLN A 228 -6.05 16.44 -3.52
C GLN A 228 -6.56 16.62 -4.96
N GLY A 229 -7.58 17.44 -5.18
CA GLY A 229 -8.21 17.60 -6.49
C GLY A 229 -9.00 16.39 -6.96
N ILE A 230 -9.40 15.50 -6.03
CA ILE A 230 -10.24 14.33 -6.28
C ILE A 230 -11.63 14.58 -5.69
N ASP A 231 -12.67 14.55 -6.52
CA ASP A 231 -14.05 14.42 -6.05
C ASP A 231 -14.29 12.96 -5.62
N TYR A 232 -14.06 12.65 -4.35
CA TYR A 232 -14.16 11.27 -3.84
C TYR A 232 -15.55 10.65 -4.08
N LYS A 233 -16.64 11.45 -4.16
CA LYS A 233 -17.98 10.88 -4.40
C LYS A 233 -18.10 10.30 -5.80
N LYS A 234 -17.46 10.92 -6.79
CA LYS A 234 -17.49 10.48 -8.19
C LYS A 234 -16.32 9.57 -8.54
N ASN A 235 -15.15 9.90 -8.01
CA ASN A 235 -13.86 9.46 -8.52
C ASN A 235 -13.07 8.57 -7.55
N LEU A 236 -13.60 8.26 -6.37
CA LEU A 236 -13.07 7.17 -5.53
C LEU A 236 -13.94 5.93 -5.73
N LYS A 237 -13.33 4.85 -6.20
CA LYS A 237 -13.97 3.55 -6.42
C LYS A 237 -13.28 2.48 -5.59
N LEU A 238 -14.05 1.46 -5.21
CA LEU A 238 -13.51 0.23 -4.63
C LEU A 238 -13.62 -0.90 -5.64
N ILE A 239 -12.70 -1.84 -5.59
CA ILE A 239 -12.72 -3.07 -6.38
C ILE A 239 -12.28 -4.25 -5.50
N ASN A 240 -12.88 -5.42 -5.69
CA ASN A 240 -12.41 -6.62 -5.00
C ASN A 240 -11.01 -7.00 -5.52
N GLU A 241 -10.09 -7.31 -4.62
CA GLU A 241 -8.72 -7.75 -4.91
C GLU A 241 -8.67 -8.91 -5.93
N PRO A 242 -9.41 -10.02 -5.74
CA PRO A 242 -9.42 -11.11 -6.71
C PRO A 242 -10.04 -10.71 -8.06
N ALA A 243 -10.98 -9.76 -8.09
CA ALA A 243 -11.53 -9.24 -9.34
C ALA A 243 -10.50 -8.39 -10.11
N ALA A 244 -9.74 -7.54 -9.40
CA ALA A 244 -8.65 -6.77 -9.98
C ALA A 244 -7.57 -7.69 -10.56
N ALA A 245 -7.21 -8.76 -9.84
CA ALA A 245 -6.27 -9.78 -10.29
C ALA A 245 -6.77 -10.50 -11.55
N ALA A 246 -8.04 -10.97 -11.55
CA ALA A 246 -8.65 -11.63 -12.69
C ALA A 246 -8.65 -10.72 -13.93
N ILE A 247 -9.12 -9.47 -13.79
CA ILE A 247 -9.17 -8.51 -14.90
C ILE A 247 -7.77 -8.27 -15.47
N HIS A 248 -6.76 -8.10 -14.61
CA HIS A 248 -5.39 -7.89 -15.05
C HIS A 248 -4.86 -9.08 -15.86
N VAL A 249 -4.93 -10.29 -15.30
CA VAL A 249 -4.40 -11.50 -15.96
C VAL A 249 -5.16 -11.80 -17.25
N LEU A 250 -6.49 -11.83 -17.21
CA LEU A 250 -7.30 -12.16 -18.38
C LEU A 250 -7.14 -11.12 -19.51
N THR A 251 -7.02 -9.83 -19.18
CA THR A 251 -6.80 -8.79 -20.19
C THR A 251 -5.41 -8.91 -20.83
N GLN A 252 -4.39 -9.27 -20.04
CA GLN A 252 -3.03 -9.44 -20.56
C GLN A 252 -2.92 -10.70 -21.42
N GLU A 253 -3.43 -11.84 -20.95
CA GLU A 253 -3.38 -13.10 -21.68
C GLU A 253 -4.12 -13.05 -23.01
N LYS A 254 -5.24 -12.33 -23.06
CA LYS A 254 -6.02 -12.12 -24.29
C LYS A 254 -5.25 -11.39 -25.39
N LYS A 255 -4.27 -10.55 -25.06
CA LYS A 255 -3.48 -9.81 -26.07
C LYS A 255 -2.67 -10.76 -26.93
N ASP A 256 -2.09 -11.79 -26.31
CA ASP A 256 -1.25 -12.78 -26.98
C ASP A 256 -2.06 -14.01 -27.43
N ARG A 257 -3.15 -14.33 -26.72
CA ARG A 257 -4.00 -15.51 -26.93
C ARG A 257 -5.49 -15.12 -26.88
N PRO A 258 -6.07 -14.62 -27.99
CA PRO A 258 -7.47 -14.16 -28.02
C PRO A 258 -8.50 -15.20 -27.57
N ASP A 259 -8.22 -16.49 -27.77
CA ASP A 259 -9.07 -17.62 -27.39
C ASP A 259 -8.81 -18.19 -25.98
N PHE A 260 -7.94 -17.54 -25.18
CA PHE A 260 -7.53 -18.02 -23.84
C PHE A 260 -8.70 -18.20 -22.86
N ILE A 261 -9.72 -17.34 -22.97
CA ILE A 261 -10.91 -17.37 -22.13
C ILE A 261 -12.13 -17.03 -23.01
N LYS A 262 -13.27 -17.66 -22.75
CA LYS A 262 -14.51 -17.49 -23.50
C LYS A 262 -15.67 -17.17 -22.58
N ARG A 263 -16.78 -16.72 -23.17
CA ARG A 263 -18.03 -16.53 -22.43
C ARG A 263 -18.44 -17.87 -21.81
N GLU A 264 -19.03 -17.79 -20.62
CA GLU A 264 -19.44 -18.91 -19.75
C GLU A 264 -18.30 -19.65 -19.04
N ASP A 265 -17.04 -19.43 -19.40
CA ASP A 265 -15.90 -19.98 -18.66
C ASP A 265 -15.89 -19.45 -17.22
N CYS A 266 -15.46 -20.33 -16.31
CA CYS A 266 -15.30 -19.99 -14.90
C CYS A 266 -13.82 -19.85 -14.54
N VAL A 267 -13.49 -18.77 -13.85
CA VAL A 267 -12.15 -18.45 -13.36
C VAL A 267 -12.17 -18.45 -11.85
N ILE A 268 -11.31 -19.26 -11.24
CA ILE A 268 -11.12 -19.27 -9.79
C ILE A 268 -9.86 -18.46 -9.48
N VAL A 269 -10.01 -17.44 -8.65
CA VAL A 269 -8.90 -16.67 -8.11
C VAL A 269 -8.73 -17.04 -6.65
N CYS A 270 -7.54 -17.51 -6.30
CA CYS A 270 -7.10 -17.70 -4.92
C CYS A 270 -6.07 -16.61 -4.59
N ASP A 271 -6.52 -15.56 -3.92
CA ASP A 271 -5.66 -14.49 -3.44
C ASP A 271 -5.17 -14.81 -2.03
N ALA A 272 -3.98 -15.40 -1.94
CA ALA A 272 -3.35 -15.77 -0.68
C ALA A 272 -2.36 -14.68 -0.23
N GLY A 273 -2.89 -13.67 0.45
CA GLY A 273 -2.14 -12.48 0.84
C GLY A 273 -1.41 -12.56 2.18
N GLY A 274 -1.05 -11.37 2.68
CA GLY A 274 -0.40 -11.20 3.97
C GLY A 274 -1.32 -11.57 5.14
N GLY A 275 -2.50 -10.96 5.20
CA GLY A 275 -3.46 -11.14 6.30
C GLY A 275 -4.64 -12.04 5.98
N THR A 276 -5.14 -12.00 4.75
CA THR A 276 -6.32 -12.76 4.30
C THR A 276 -5.94 -13.75 3.21
N VAL A 277 -6.74 -14.81 3.08
CA VAL A 277 -6.82 -15.61 1.86
C VAL A 277 -8.25 -15.53 1.37
N ASP A 278 -8.44 -15.09 0.13
CA ASP A 278 -9.76 -14.90 -0.49
C ASP A 278 -9.85 -15.76 -1.76
N VAL A 279 -10.87 -16.61 -1.83
CA VAL A 279 -11.15 -17.46 -2.99
C VAL A 279 -12.49 -17.05 -3.59
N VAL A 280 -12.46 -16.67 -4.86
CA VAL A 280 -13.64 -16.23 -5.61
C VAL A 280 -13.71 -16.97 -6.94
N THR A 281 -14.92 -17.41 -7.29
CA THR A 281 -15.20 -17.97 -8.62
C THR A 281 -15.97 -16.94 -9.42
N PHE A 282 -15.39 -16.48 -10.52
CA PHE A 282 -16.03 -15.61 -11.49
C PHE A 282 -16.50 -16.42 -12.69
N GLN A 283 -17.65 -16.07 -13.26
CA GLN A 283 -18.05 -16.50 -14.59
C GLN A 283 -17.88 -15.33 -15.56
N VAL A 284 -17.35 -15.60 -16.75
CA VAL A 284 -17.24 -14.61 -17.82
C VAL A 284 -18.61 -14.46 -18.49
N THR A 285 -19.30 -13.34 -18.25
CA THR A 285 -20.64 -13.10 -18.83
C THR A 285 -20.61 -12.25 -20.08
N ASN A 286 -19.56 -11.45 -20.25
CA ASN A 286 -19.35 -10.71 -21.48
C ASN A 286 -17.87 -10.55 -21.83
N MET A 287 -17.61 -10.43 -23.12
CA MET A 287 -16.27 -10.29 -23.68
C MET A 287 -16.11 -9.01 -24.49
N ASN A 288 -17.19 -8.55 -25.14
CA ASN A 288 -17.20 -7.42 -26.06
C ASN A 288 -18.38 -6.48 -25.74
N PRO A 289 -18.20 -5.16 -25.64
CA PRO A 289 -16.96 -4.43 -25.91
C PRO A 289 -15.90 -4.55 -24.79
N HIS A 290 -16.26 -5.09 -23.61
CA HIS A 290 -15.35 -5.25 -22.48
C HIS A 290 -15.59 -6.58 -21.77
N LEU A 291 -14.53 -7.10 -21.14
CA LEU A 291 -14.60 -8.24 -20.22
C LEU A 291 -15.48 -7.90 -19.02
N VAL A 292 -16.50 -8.73 -18.78
CA VAL A 292 -17.36 -8.65 -17.59
C VAL A 292 -17.28 -9.98 -16.86
N LEU A 293 -16.97 -9.89 -15.57
CA LEU A 293 -16.90 -11.00 -14.64
C LEU A 293 -18.03 -10.85 -13.63
N GLU A 294 -18.79 -11.92 -13.43
CA GLU A 294 -19.82 -11.99 -12.38
C GLU A 294 -19.43 -13.05 -11.35
N GLU A 295 -19.59 -12.74 -10.08
CA GLU A 295 -19.36 -13.70 -9.00
C GLU A 295 -20.38 -14.84 -9.11
N LYS A 296 -19.90 -16.07 -9.29
CA LYS A 296 -20.77 -17.23 -9.50
C LYS A 296 -21.31 -17.80 -8.19
N VAL A 297 -20.52 -17.66 -7.12
CA VAL A 297 -20.85 -18.10 -5.77
C VAL A 297 -20.35 -17.04 -4.78
N ALA A 298 -20.91 -17.04 -3.57
CA ALA A 298 -20.46 -16.15 -2.51
C ALA A 298 -18.95 -16.34 -2.27
N PRO A 299 -18.16 -15.26 -2.23
CA PRO A 299 -16.73 -15.33 -2.00
C PRO A 299 -16.45 -15.97 -0.64
N LYS A 300 -15.39 -16.78 -0.56
CA LYS A 300 -14.92 -17.34 0.70
C LYS A 300 -13.57 -16.73 1.05
N GLY A 301 -13.56 -16.00 2.15
CA GLY A 301 -12.35 -15.43 2.71
C GLY A 301 -12.07 -16.01 4.09
N GLY A 302 -10.80 -15.99 4.48
CA GLY A 302 -10.37 -16.31 5.83
C GLY A 302 -9.21 -15.43 6.25
N LEU A 303 -9.14 -15.15 7.54
CA LEU A 303 -7.96 -14.56 8.15
C LEU A 303 -6.93 -15.69 8.32
N CYS A 304 -6.25 -16.05 7.24
CA CYS A 304 -5.29 -17.16 7.21
C CYS A 304 -4.11 -16.89 6.26
N GLY A 305 -3.78 -15.61 6.05
CA GLY A 305 -2.65 -15.21 5.21
C GLY A 305 -1.28 -15.61 5.78
N SER A 306 -0.21 -15.26 5.07
CA SER A 306 1.15 -15.62 5.45
C SER A 306 1.60 -15.17 6.85
N ILE A 307 0.91 -14.21 7.48
CA ILE A 307 1.18 -13.77 8.86
C ILE A 307 0.95 -14.90 9.89
N TYR A 308 0.11 -15.89 9.57
CA TYR A 308 -0.14 -17.04 10.44
C TYR A 308 1.04 -18.02 10.43
N LEU A 309 1.80 -18.04 9.33
CA LEU A 309 3.08 -18.75 9.28
C LEU A 309 4.09 -18.07 10.21
N ASP A 310 4.09 -16.73 10.26
CA ASP A 310 4.96 -15.96 11.15
C ASP A 310 4.59 -16.21 12.62
N LYS A 311 3.28 -16.25 12.94
CA LYS A 311 2.78 -16.61 14.28
C LYS A 311 3.18 -18.05 14.66
N ALA A 312 3.11 -18.99 13.73
CA ALA A 312 3.51 -20.38 13.96
C ALA A 312 5.04 -20.56 14.10
N PHE A 313 5.83 -19.66 13.51
CA PHE A 313 7.28 -19.65 13.65
C PHE A 313 7.75 -19.11 15.00
N GLU A 314 7.00 -18.20 15.63
CA GLU A 314 7.40 -17.56 16.91
C GLU A 314 7.71 -18.57 18.03
N PRO A 315 6.90 -19.62 18.31
CA PRO A 315 7.24 -20.66 19.28
C PRO A 315 8.51 -21.44 18.93
N VAL A 316 8.73 -21.70 17.63
CA VAL A 316 9.94 -22.39 17.14
C VAL A 316 11.16 -21.53 17.44
N LEU A 317 11.11 -20.24 17.09
CA LEU A 317 12.16 -19.28 17.39
C LEU A 317 12.41 -19.17 18.90
N SER A 318 11.36 -19.09 19.71
CA SER A 318 11.47 -19.04 21.17
C SER A 318 12.10 -20.29 21.78
N SER A 319 11.91 -21.47 21.20
CA SER A 319 12.59 -22.69 21.66
C SER A 319 14.09 -22.68 21.36
N MET A 320 14.52 -21.94 20.33
CA MET A 320 15.92 -21.90 19.89
C MET A 320 16.74 -20.83 20.59
N ILE A 321 16.18 -19.64 20.83
CA ILE A 321 16.92 -18.50 21.41
C ILE A 321 16.31 -17.95 22.71
N GLY A 322 15.23 -18.53 23.19
CA GLY A 322 14.55 -18.12 24.42
C GLY A 322 13.35 -17.22 24.18
N GLN A 323 12.54 -17.01 25.23
CA GLN A 323 11.32 -16.20 25.18
C GLN A 323 11.60 -14.69 25.25
N ARG A 324 10.69 -13.90 24.70
CA ARG A 324 10.63 -12.45 24.93
C ARG A 324 10.46 -12.21 26.44
N LYS A 325 11.40 -11.51 27.08
CA LYS A 325 11.25 -11.05 28.47
C LYS A 325 10.83 -9.57 28.49
N PRO A 326 10.13 -9.09 29.54
CA PRO A 326 9.82 -7.68 29.68
C PRO A 326 11.09 -6.82 29.65
N ARG A 327 11.03 -5.69 28.93
CA ARG A 327 12.13 -4.74 28.81
C ARG A 327 12.41 -4.06 30.16
N ASN A 328 13.46 -4.50 30.85
CA ASN A 328 13.96 -3.88 32.08
C ASN A 328 15.34 -3.20 31.86
N GLY A 329 15.61 -2.68 30.66
CA GLY A 329 16.88 -1.98 30.36
C GLY A 329 18.15 -2.83 30.46
N ASP A 330 18.01 -4.15 30.51
CA ASP A 330 19.12 -5.10 30.53
C ASP A 330 19.68 -5.26 29.09
N PRO A 331 20.97 -4.94 28.85
CA PRO A 331 21.59 -5.08 27.53
C PRO A 331 21.44 -6.47 26.92
N LEU A 332 21.44 -7.53 27.73
CA LEU A 332 21.27 -8.90 27.25
C LEU A 332 19.87 -9.16 26.67
N VAL A 333 18.86 -8.42 27.14
CA VAL A 333 17.49 -8.48 26.61
C VAL A 333 17.41 -7.75 25.27
N ASP A 334 18.11 -6.62 25.11
CA ASP A 334 18.14 -5.92 23.82
C ASP A 334 18.92 -6.71 22.75
N ASP A 335 19.99 -7.42 23.13
CA ASP A 335 20.74 -8.31 22.25
C ASP A 335 19.89 -9.49 21.75
N LEU A 336 19.13 -10.11 22.67
CA LEU A 336 18.16 -11.15 22.33
C LEU A 336 17.07 -10.65 21.39
N GLU A 337 16.48 -9.49 21.67
CA GLU A 337 15.46 -8.90 20.80
C GLU A 337 16.00 -8.55 19.42
N ASN A 338 17.24 -8.07 19.33
CA ASN A 338 17.90 -7.83 18.05
C ASN A 338 18.13 -9.13 17.27
N ALA A 339 18.61 -10.20 17.92
CA ALA A 339 18.74 -11.52 17.32
C ALA A 339 17.39 -12.04 16.78
N ARG A 340 16.31 -11.92 17.58
CA ARG A 340 14.94 -12.28 17.17
C ARG A 340 14.50 -11.50 15.94
N ASP A 341 14.75 -10.19 15.90
CA ASP A 341 14.38 -9.32 14.79
C ASP A 341 15.12 -9.69 13.50
N VAL A 342 16.43 -9.97 13.59
CA VAL A 342 17.24 -10.40 12.44
C VAL A 342 16.73 -11.72 11.88
N VAL A 343 16.53 -12.72 12.75
CA VAL A 343 16.04 -14.04 12.37
C VAL A 343 14.65 -13.98 11.77
N THR A 344 13.73 -13.24 12.39
CA THR A 344 12.35 -13.07 11.89
C THR A 344 12.34 -12.39 10.52
N LYS A 345 13.18 -11.36 10.32
CA LYS A 345 13.32 -10.69 9.02
C LYS A 345 13.84 -11.63 7.94
N GLN A 346 14.86 -12.43 8.24
CA GLN A 346 15.39 -13.39 7.26
C GLN A 346 14.38 -14.50 6.96
N PHE A 347 13.72 -15.04 8.00
CA PHE A 347 12.67 -16.03 7.83
C PHE A 347 11.58 -15.51 6.88
N ASN A 348 11.09 -14.29 7.11
CA ASN A 348 10.02 -13.70 6.30
C ASN A 348 10.42 -13.39 4.86
N ARG A 349 11.69 -13.09 4.60
CA ARG A 349 12.18 -12.72 3.26
C ARG A 349 12.61 -13.92 2.43
N GLU A 350 13.32 -14.85 3.05
CA GLU A 350 14.10 -15.87 2.32
C GLU A 350 13.64 -17.29 2.62
N VAL A 351 13.33 -17.61 3.88
CA VAL A 351 13.04 -19.00 4.28
C VAL A 351 11.59 -19.34 3.97
N LYS A 352 10.65 -18.50 4.42
CA LYS A 352 9.20 -18.66 4.26
C LYS A 352 8.77 -18.81 2.80
N THR A 353 9.42 -18.07 1.89
CA THR A 353 9.10 -18.07 0.46
C THR A 353 9.60 -19.31 -0.29
N GLN A 354 10.45 -20.13 0.35
CA GLN A 354 10.99 -21.36 -0.23
C GLN A 354 10.20 -22.62 0.14
N PHE A 355 9.17 -22.50 0.97
CA PHE A 355 8.25 -23.60 1.26
C PHE A 355 7.35 -23.86 0.04
N GLY A 356 7.38 -25.08 -0.51
CA GLY A 356 6.45 -25.51 -1.58
C GLY A 356 7.05 -26.07 -2.88
N GLY A 357 8.36 -26.35 -2.94
CA GLY A 357 9.00 -27.04 -4.08
C GLY A 357 9.13 -28.57 -3.89
N GLU A 358 9.36 -29.31 -4.98
CA GLU A 358 9.51 -30.78 -4.99
C GLU A 358 10.37 -31.31 -3.82
N HIS A 359 9.73 -32.16 -3.02
CA HIS A 359 10.29 -32.79 -1.82
C HIS A 359 11.43 -33.75 -2.19
N SER A 360 12.61 -33.58 -1.58
CA SER A 360 13.51 -34.70 -1.22
C SER A 360 14.77 -34.30 -0.46
N LYS A 361 15.13 -33.02 -0.34
CA LYS A 361 16.36 -32.61 0.36
C LYS A 361 16.03 -31.73 1.54
N SER A 362 16.43 -32.20 2.72
CA SER A 362 16.51 -31.39 3.92
C SER A 362 17.33 -30.12 3.61
N ARG A 363 16.71 -28.95 3.78
CA ARG A 363 17.39 -27.66 3.53
C ARG A 363 17.77 -27.05 4.85
N VAL A 364 19.06 -26.77 5.01
CA VAL A 364 19.59 -26.05 6.16
C VAL A 364 19.65 -24.57 5.82
N PHE A 365 18.94 -23.74 6.58
CA PHE A 365 19.02 -22.29 6.53
C PHE A 365 19.82 -21.80 7.71
N THR A 366 20.70 -20.84 7.45
CA THR A 366 21.59 -20.29 8.47
C THR A 366 21.36 -18.80 8.56
N THR A 367 21.06 -18.32 9.77
CA THR A 367 20.90 -16.89 10.07
C THR A 367 21.91 -16.47 11.11
N SER A 368 22.86 -15.63 10.71
CA SER A 368 23.80 -15.01 11.62
C SER A 368 23.24 -13.68 12.15
N PHE A 369 23.54 -13.38 13.42
CA PHE A 369 23.17 -12.12 14.08
C PHE A 369 24.29 -11.69 15.03
N TYR A 370 24.34 -10.39 15.30
CA TYR A 370 25.30 -9.78 16.21
C TYR A 370 24.59 -8.70 17.03
N PRO A 371 24.89 -8.56 18.33
CA PRO A 371 25.85 -9.36 19.11
C PRO A 371 25.39 -10.80 19.37
N ALA A 372 26.32 -11.65 19.81
CA ALA A 372 26.02 -13.02 20.20
C ALA A 372 25.16 -13.02 21.47
N ILE A 373 24.33 -14.04 21.64
CA ILE A 373 23.43 -14.20 22.80
C ILE A 373 23.78 -15.49 23.52
N LYS A 374 23.41 -15.61 24.80
CA LYS A 374 23.59 -16.87 25.53
C LYS A 374 22.64 -17.95 25.01
N ASP A 375 23.14 -19.16 24.83
CA ASP A 375 22.30 -20.31 24.46
C ASP A 375 21.29 -20.59 25.60
N PRO A 376 19.97 -20.64 25.30
CA PRO A 376 18.95 -20.90 26.32
C PRO A 376 19.05 -22.30 26.95
N GLN A 377 19.70 -23.26 26.28
CA GLN A 377 19.92 -24.62 26.76
C GLN A 377 21.25 -24.76 27.50
N ASN A 378 22.24 -23.91 27.20
CA ASN A 378 23.51 -23.85 27.91
C ASN A 378 24.04 -22.41 28.02
N THR A 379 23.78 -21.75 29.15
CA THR A 379 24.13 -20.34 29.36
C THR A 379 25.63 -20.04 29.41
N GLU A 380 26.49 -21.06 29.41
CA GLU A 380 27.95 -20.93 29.30
C GLU A 380 28.43 -20.75 27.84
N ILE A 381 27.54 -21.00 26.87
CA ILE A 381 27.83 -20.89 25.44
C ILE A 381 27.15 -19.66 24.87
N GLU A 382 27.87 -18.94 24.00
CA GLU A 382 27.31 -17.86 23.19
C GLU A 382 27.02 -18.36 21.77
N VAL A 383 25.88 -17.95 21.22
CA VAL A 383 25.43 -18.25 19.87
C VAL A 383 25.22 -16.95 19.10
N SER A 384 25.76 -16.90 17.88
CA SER A 384 25.60 -15.79 16.92
C SER A 384 25.01 -16.26 15.60
N GLU A 385 24.55 -17.52 15.57
CA GLU A 385 24.02 -18.18 14.38
C GLU A 385 22.90 -19.13 14.79
N LEU A 386 21.80 -19.12 14.04
CA LEU A 386 20.75 -20.13 14.11
C LEU A 386 20.69 -20.94 12.82
N ARG A 387 20.47 -22.24 12.98
CA ARG A 387 20.27 -23.18 11.88
C ARG A 387 18.86 -23.74 11.89
N PHE A 388 18.14 -23.57 10.79
CA PHE A 388 16.83 -24.15 10.55
C PHE A 388 16.99 -25.32 9.60
N THR A 389 16.39 -26.45 9.93
CA THR A 389 16.33 -27.59 9.01
C THR A 389 14.88 -27.76 8.59
N LEU A 390 14.62 -27.70 7.28
CA LEU A 390 13.31 -27.94 6.67
C LEU A 390 13.29 -29.26 5.91
#